data_AF-A0A7S2ULV1-F1
#
_entry.id   AF-A0A7S2ULV1-F1
#
_cell.length_a   1.000
_cell.length_b   1.000
_cell.length_c   1.000
_cell.angle_alpha   90.00
_cell.angle_beta   90.00
_cell.angle_gamma   90.00
#
_symmetry.space_group_name_H-M   'P 1'
#
loop_
_entity.id
_entity.type
_entity.pdbx_description
1 polymer ?
#
loop_
_entity_poly.entity_id
_entity_poly.type
_entity_poly.pdbx_seq_one_letter_code
_entity_poly.pdbx_strand_id
1 'polypeptide(L)'
;AGNTEGWNKFMATTTQNIKSNADHWFAHLTSNPWHVAQDKTVQVGKVLARFLETQQHSKCFADRKVILIGHSLGGAIVFQTLLQAQQEHLVDHAICLAGAFVPSVENIHNSLRSVRGNLINVYNKNDQVLQMGFGASNLNFTGSRPAGNIPILITHNIADEEARRKILDLDMTQ
;
A
#
# COMPACT_ATOMS: atom_id res chain seq x y z
N ALA A 1 1.60 42.55 5.89
CA ALA A 1 2.31 41.28 5.73
C ALA A 1 2.32 40.57 7.09
N GLY A 2 1.76 39.37 7.17
CA GLY A 2 1.62 38.65 8.44
C GLY A 2 2.97 38.18 8.98
N ASN A 3 3.16 38.33 10.30
CA ASN A 3 4.34 37.86 11.02
C ASN A 3 4.55 36.35 10.80
N THR A 4 5.68 35.97 10.20
CA THR A 4 6.07 34.59 9.92
C THR A 4 6.20 33.74 11.18
N GLU A 5 6.62 34.32 12.32
CA GLU A 5 6.63 33.63 13.61
C GLU A 5 5.22 33.30 14.11
N GLY A 6 4.27 34.23 13.90
CA GLY A 6 2.86 34.01 14.24
C GLY A 6 2.27 32.85 13.44
N TRP A 7 2.59 32.78 12.14
CA TRP A 7 2.19 31.67 11.28
C TRP A 7 2.82 30.34 11.68
N ASN A 8 4.13 30.32 11.93
CA ASN A 8 4.84 29.12 12.35
C ASN A 8 4.33 28.59 13.70
N LYS A 9 4.04 29.49 14.66
CA LYS A 9 3.45 29.13 15.94
C LYS A 9 2.05 28.54 15.77
N PHE A 10 1.21 29.16 14.94
CA PHE A 10 -0.12 28.63 14.62
C PHE A 10 -0.05 27.23 13.99
N MET A 11 0.84 27.02 13.03
CA MET A 11 1.02 25.71 12.39
C MET A 11 1.55 24.66 13.37
N ALA A 12 2.48 25.02 14.25
CA ALA A 12 3.00 24.14 15.29
C ALA A 12 1.93 23.74 16.31
N THR A 13 1.15 24.70 16.80
CA THR A 13 0.05 24.44 17.76
C THR A 13 -1.06 23.62 17.13
N THR A 14 -1.47 23.93 15.89
CA THR A 14 -2.46 23.14 15.16
C THR A 14 -1.97 21.71 14.93
N THR A 15 -0.71 21.53 14.56
CA THR A 15 -0.10 20.21 14.39
C THR A 15 -0.07 19.41 15.70
N GLN A 16 0.28 20.05 16.82
CA GLN A 16 0.28 19.40 18.14
C GLN A 16 -1.13 19.02 18.61
N ASN A 17 -2.11 19.91 18.45
CA ASN A 17 -3.49 19.64 18.86
C ASN A 17 -4.14 18.56 17.99
N ILE A 18 -3.81 18.53 16.70
CA ILE A 18 -4.21 17.42 15.82
C ILE A 18 -3.58 16.13 16.32
N LYS A 19 -2.29 16.10 16.65
CA LYS A 19 -1.60 14.91 17.18
C LYS A 19 -2.17 14.43 18.52
N SER A 20 -2.37 15.31 19.50
CA SER A 20 -2.85 14.90 20.83
C SER A 20 -4.30 14.37 20.79
N ASN A 21 -5.16 14.97 19.97
CA ASN A 21 -6.52 14.46 19.79
C ASN A 21 -6.53 13.20 18.90
N ALA A 22 -5.66 13.16 17.89
CA ALA A 22 -5.33 11.98 17.09
C ALA A 22 -5.06 10.77 17.95
N ASP A 23 -4.09 10.86 18.85
CA ASP A 23 -3.61 9.69 19.59
C ASP A 23 -4.75 8.97 20.35
N HIS A 24 -5.69 9.73 20.92
CA HIS A 24 -6.83 9.16 21.66
C HIS A 24 -7.87 8.48 20.75
N TRP A 25 -8.27 9.10 19.62
CA TRP A 25 -9.23 8.47 18.71
C TRP A 25 -8.58 7.34 17.88
N PHE A 26 -7.29 7.46 17.56
CA PHE A 26 -6.54 6.39 16.91
C PHE A 26 -6.44 5.18 17.82
N ALA A 27 -6.14 5.33 19.12
CA ALA A 27 -6.12 4.21 20.06
C ALA A 27 -7.45 3.42 20.10
N HIS A 28 -8.59 4.11 19.95
CA HIS A 28 -9.91 3.50 19.84
C HIS A 28 -10.16 2.80 18.49
N LEU A 29 -9.62 3.31 17.39
CA LEU A 29 -9.76 2.70 16.06
C LEU A 29 -8.77 1.54 15.82
N THR A 30 -7.59 1.59 16.41
CA THR A 30 -6.49 0.64 16.17
C THR A 30 -6.72 -0.70 16.86
N SER A 31 -7.37 -0.71 18.02
CA SER A 31 -7.41 -1.89 18.91
C SER A 31 -8.46 -2.95 18.52
N ASN A 32 -9.44 -2.64 17.66
CA ASN A 32 -10.39 -3.65 17.18
C ASN A 32 -10.89 -3.38 15.74
N PRO A 33 -11.40 -2.18 15.38
CA PRO A 33 -11.88 -1.92 14.02
C PRO A 33 -10.80 -2.05 12.94
N TRP A 34 -9.58 -1.56 13.22
CA TRP A 34 -8.46 -1.60 12.28
C TRP A 34 -7.99 -3.02 12.00
N HIS A 35 -7.75 -3.85 13.03
CA HIS A 35 -7.38 -5.25 12.83
C HIS A 35 -8.43 -6.02 12.05
N VAL A 36 -9.70 -5.85 12.40
CA VAL A 36 -10.80 -6.48 11.66
C VAL A 36 -10.82 -6.04 10.19
N ALA A 37 -10.59 -4.75 9.93
CA ALA A 37 -10.51 -4.24 8.57
C ALA A 37 -9.31 -4.83 7.82
N GLN A 38 -8.14 -4.93 8.46
CA GLN A 38 -6.94 -5.53 7.90
C GLN A 38 -7.14 -7.02 7.58
N ASP A 39 -7.74 -7.80 8.48
CA ASP A 39 -8.04 -9.22 8.25
C ASP A 39 -9.04 -9.41 7.10
N LYS A 40 -10.03 -8.53 7.00
CA LYS A 40 -11.00 -8.54 5.91
C LYS A 40 -10.34 -8.27 4.55
N THR A 41 -9.23 -7.54 4.48
CA THR A 41 -8.53 -7.33 3.19
C THR A 41 -8.09 -8.63 2.55
N VAL A 42 -7.71 -9.63 3.35
CA VAL A 42 -7.33 -10.97 2.84
C VAL A 42 -8.54 -11.66 2.20
N GLN A 43 -9.71 -11.59 2.85
CA GLN A 43 -10.94 -12.19 2.33
C GLN A 43 -11.41 -11.50 1.06
N VAL A 44 -11.43 -10.17 1.06
CA VAL A 44 -11.81 -9.37 -0.11
C VAL A 44 -10.82 -9.60 -1.25
N GLY A 45 -9.52 -9.66 -0.95
CA GLY A 45 -8.46 -9.95 -1.90
C GLY A 45 -8.68 -11.28 -2.63
N LYS A 46 -8.99 -12.35 -1.87
CA LYS A 46 -9.33 -13.67 -2.42
C LYS A 46 -10.56 -13.65 -3.32
N VAL A 47 -11.63 -12.99 -2.87
CA VAL A 47 -12.88 -12.88 -3.66
C VAL A 47 -12.63 -12.12 -4.96
N LEU A 48 -11.91 -11.00 -4.90
CA LEU A 48 -11.59 -10.20 -6.08
C LEU A 48 -10.65 -10.96 -7.04
N ALA A 49 -9.65 -11.68 -6.54
CA ALA A 49 -8.78 -12.51 -7.36
C ALA A 49 -9.60 -13.55 -8.12
N ARG A 50 -10.45 -14.28 -7.39
CA ARG A 50 -11.30 -15.30 -7.99
C ARG A 50 -12.28 -14.72 -9.01
N PHE A 51 -12.86 -13.56 -8.70
CA PHE A 51 -13.71 -12.85 -9.65
C PHE A 51 -12.96 -12.53 -10.94
N LEU A 52 -11.78 -11.91 -10.86
CA LEU A 52 -10.98 -11.56 -12.03
C LEU A 52 -10.62 -12.79 -12.87
N GLU A 53 -10.19 -13.89 -12.24
CA GLU A 53 -9.90 -15.16 -12.92
C GLU A 53 -11.12 -15.69 -13.68
N THR A 54 -12.30 -15.68 -13.06
CA THR A 54 -13.54 -16.14 -13.73
C THR A 54 -13.95 -15.24 -14.88
N GLN A 55 -13.66 -13.94 -14.77
CA GLN A 55 -14.01 -12.96 -15.77
C GLN A 55 -13.02 -12.90 -16.93
N GLN A 56 -11.78 -13.39 -16.76
CA GLN A 56 -10.73 -13.32 -17.77
C GLN A 56 -11.11 -14.01 -19.09
N HIS A 57 -11.92 -15.07 -19.03
CA HIS A 57 -12.46 -15.76 -20.22
C HIS A 57 -13.84 -15.26 -20.67
N SER A 58 -14.40 -14.28 -19.96
CA SER A 58 -15.70 -13.69 -20.31
C SER A 58 -15.55 -12.65 -21.42
N LYS A 59 -16.55 -12.56 -22.29
CA LYS A 59 -16.59 -11.59 -23.41
C LYS A 59 -16.38 -10.13 -22.96
N CYS A 60 -16.72 -9.80 -21.72
CA CYS A 60 -16.54 -8.46 -21.17
C CYS A 60 -15.06 -8.06 -21.00
N PHE A 61 -14.14 -9.03 -20.80
CA PHE A 61 -12.73 -8.77 -20.50
C PHE A 61 -11.75 -9.35 -21.52
N ALA A 62 -12.23 -10.14 -22.49
CA ALA A 62 -11.39 -10.91 -23.41
C ALA A 62 -10.23 -10.13 -24.08
N ASP A 63 -10.42 -8.84 -24.36
CA ASP A 63 -9.38 -7.97 -24.94
C ASP A 63 -9.10 -6.69 -24.13
N ARG A 64 -9.57 -6.61 -22.87
CA ARG A 64 -9.45 -5.38 -22.07
C ARG A 64 -8.32 -5.47 -21.08
N LYS A 65 -7.49 -4.43 -21.07
CA LYS A 65 -6.47 -4.27 -20.05
C LYS A 65 -7.12 -4.03 -18.68
N VAL A 66 -6.66 -4.74 -17.66
CA VAL A 66 -7.15 -4.62 -16.29
C VAL A 66 -6.09 -3.91 -15.45
N ILE A 67 -6.48 -2.80 -14.81
CA ILE A 67 -5.62 -2.04 -13.92
C ILE A 67 -6.27 -1.97 -12.54
N LEU A 68 -5.55 -2.42 -11.51
CA LEU A 68 -6.00 -2.30 -10.13
C LEU A 68 -5.36 -1.08 -9.47
N ILE A 69 -6.19 -0.26 -8.83
CA ILE A 69 -5.72 0.91 -8.08
C ILE A 69 -6.37 0.89 -6.70
N GLY A 70 -5.57 1.02 -5.65
CA GLY A 70 -6.05 0.97 -4.28
C GLY A 70 -5.36 2.01 -3.41
N HIS A 71 -6.13 2.80 -2.67
CA HIS A 71 -5.62 3.78 -1.71
C HIS A 71 -5.72 3.27 -0.27
N SER A 72 -4.71 3.51 0.57
CA SER A 72 -4.70 3.11 1.98
C SER A 72 -4.98 1.60 2.14
N LEU A 73 -6.02 1.21 2.87
CA LEU A 73 -6.48 -0.17 3.00
C LEU A 73 -6.85 -0.81 1.65
N GLY A 74 -7.32 -0.02 0.69
CA GLY A 74 -7.55 -0.47 -0.68
C GLY A 74 -6.27 -0.94 -1.37
N GLY A 75 -5.12 -0.34 -1.06
CA GLY A 75 -3.82 -0.81 -1.56
C GLY A 75 -3.45 -2.19 -0.99
N ALA A 76 -3.84 -2.46 0.26
CA ALA A 76 -3.69 -3.78 0.86
C ALA A 76 -4.60 -4.81 0.17
N ILE A 77 -5.84 -4.43 -0.19
CA ILE A 77 -6.74 -5.29 -0.97
C ILE A 77 -6.12 -5.61 -2.33
N VAL A 78 -5.61 -4.61 -3.06
CA VAL A 78 -4.93 -4.84 -4.35
C VAL A 78 -3.76 -5.81 -4.18
N PHE A 79 -2.90 -5.59 -3.19
CA PHE A 79 -1.77 -6.47 -2.93
C PHE A 79 -2.20 -7.90 -2.57
N GLN A 80 -3.22 -8.06 -1.73
CA GLN A 80 -3.81 -9.36 -1.39
C GLN A 80 -4.45 -10.04 -2.61
N THR A 81 -5.12 -9.31 -3.48
CA THR A 81 -5.66 -9.86 -4.74
C THR A 81 -4.56 -10.47 -5.59
N LEU A 82 -3.43 -9.77 -5.76
CA LEU A 82 -2.31 -10.27 -6.53
C LEU A 82 -1.65 -11.50 -5.89
N LEU A 83 -1.51 -11.50 -4.57
CA LEU A 83 -0.95 -12.62 -3.81
C LEU A 83 -1.80 -13.90 -3.89
N GLN A 84 -3.13 -13.75 -3.95
CA GLN A 84 -4.08 -14.86 -3.93
C GLN A 84 -4.45 -15.36 -5.33
N ALA A 85 -3.98 -14.68 -6.38
CA ALA A 85 -4.18 -15.10 -7.75
C ALA A 85 -3.44 -16.42 -8.03
N GLN A 86 -4.12 -17.33 -8.73
CA GLN A 86 -3.58 -18.62 -9.16
C GLN A 86 -3.05 -18.55 -10.60
N GLN A 87 -3.46 -17.54 -11.35
CA GLN A 87 -3.06 -17.32 -12.74
C GLN A 87 -2.00 -16.25 -12.84
N GLU A 88 -1.03 -16.47 -13.72
CA GLU A 88 -0.08 -15.44 -14.11
C GLU A 88 -0.77 -14.36 -14.95
N HIS A 89 -0.27 -13.13 -14.84
CA HIS A 89 -0.75 -11.99 -15.62
C HIS A 89 -2.26 -11.73 -15.50
N LEU A 90 -2.83 -11.94 -14.30
CA LEU A 90 -4.23 -11.64 -13.98
C LEU A 90 -4.59 -10.19 -14.29
N VAL A 91 -3.64 -9.26 -14.11
CA VAL A 91 -3.81 -7.84 -14.39
C VAL A 91 -2.65 -7.26 -15.18
N ASP A 92 -2.87 -6.18 -15.92
CA ASP A 92 -1.82 -5.49 -16.66
C ASP A 92 -0.95 -4.64 -15.73
N HIS A 93 -1.59 -3.87 -14.85
CA HIS A 93 -0.89 -2.99 -13.92
C HIS A 93 -1.59 -2.93 -12.57
N ALA A 94 -0.81 -2.69 -11.52
CA ALA A 94 -1.31 -2.51 -10.18
C ALA A 94 -0.66 -1.28 -9.53
N ILE A 95 -1.47 -0.44 -8.90
CA ILE A 95 -1.04 0.82 -8.29
C ILE A 95 -1.59 0.88 -6.86
N CYS A 96 -0.69 0.84 -5.89
CA CYS A 96 -0.98 1.07 -4.48
C CYS A 96 -0.67 2.53 -4.15
N LEU A 97 -1.64 3.27 -3.63
CA LEU A 97 -1.48 4.64 -3.18
C LEU A 97 -1.50 4.64 -1.65
N ALA A 98 -0.37 4.93 -1.02
CA ALA A 98 -0.20 4.85 0.42
C ALA A 98 -0.69 3.49 0.99
N GLY A 99 -0.18 2.37 0.47
CA GLY A 99 -0.71 1.04 0.82
C GLY A 99 -0.61 0.70 2.32
N ALA A 100 -1.71 0.24 2.92
CA ALA A 100 -1.77 -0.20 4.32
C ALA A 100 -1.42 -1.69 4.47
N PHE A 101 -0.22 -2.10 4.03
CA PHE A 101 0.27 -3.46 4.17
C PHE A 101 1.78 -3.46 4.42
N VAL A 102 2.32 -4.54 4.99
CA VAL A 102 3.77 -4.74 5.08
C VAL A 102 4.22 -5.53 3.85
N PRO A 103 5.07 -4.97 2.98
CA PRO A 103 5.71 -5.76 1.95
C PRO A 103 6.76 -6.68 2.56
N SER A 104 6.80 -7.93 2.10
CA SER A 104 7.97 -8.80 2.25
C SER A 104 8.51 -9.14 0.87
N VAL A 105 9.81 -9.41 0.75
CA VAL A 105 10.46 -9.76 -0.52
C VAL A 105 9.74 -10.93 -1.21
N GLU A 106 9.39 -11.97 -0.44
CA GLU A 106 8.67 -13.13 -0.94
C GLU A 106 7.26 -12.77 -1.43
N ASN A 107 6.50 -12.00 -0.65
CA ASN A 107 5.14 -11.61 -1.02
C ASN A 107 5.13 -10.70 -2.25
N ILE A 108 6.08 -9.77 -2.31
CA ILE A 108 6.32 -8.96 -3.49
C ILE A 108 6.55 -9.87 -4.70
N HIS A 109 7.52 -10.79 -4.62
CA HIS A 109 7.85 -11.68 -5.73
C HIS A 109 6.64 -12.53 -6.17
N ASN A 110 5.87 -13.03 -5.21
CA ASN A 110 4.65 -13.79 -5.50
C ASN A 110 3.59 -12.94 -6.20
N SER A 111 3.40 -11.69 -5.75
CA SER A 111 2.42 -10.77 -6.34
C SER A 111 2.77 -10.34 -7.77
N LEU A 112 4.06 -10.31 -8.11
CA LEU A 112 4.55 -9.89 -9.43
C LEU A 112 4.16 -10.86 -10.54
N ARG A 113 4.11 -12.17 -10.25
CA ARG A 113 3.67 -13.18 -11.23
C ARG A 113 2.27 -12.89 -11.77
N SER A 114 1.43 -12.27 -10.94
CA SER A 114 0.03 -11.95 -11.25
C SER A 114 -0.11 -10.64 -12.05
N VAL A 115 0.98 -9.90 -12.29
CA VAL A 115 1.00 -8.60 -12.96
C VAL A 115 1.83 -8.68 -14.23
N ARG A 116 1.23 -8.38 -15.39
CA ARG A 116 1.94 -8.37 -16.68
C ARG A 116 2.96 -7.23 -16.81
N GLY A 117 2.63 -6.08 -16.25
CA GLY A 117 3.40 -4.84 -16.34
C GLY A 117 3.96 -4.42 -14.99
N ASN A 118 3.43 -3.34 -14.44
CA ASN A 118 4.05 -2.65 -13.31
C ASN A 118 3.21 -2.77 -12.04
N LEU A 119 3.87 -3.07 -10.92
CA LEU A 119 3.36 -2.95 -9.56
C LEU A 119 4.01 -1.74 -8.90
N ILE A 120 3.27 -0.65 -8.82
CA ILE A 120 3.76 0.65 -8.33
C ILE A 120 3.13 0.93 -6.97
N ASN A 121 3.94 1.27 -5.99
CA ASN A 121 3.49 1.83 -4.73
C ASN A 121 3.94 3.29 -4.61
N VAL A 122 2.97 4.19 -4.59
CA VAL A 122 3.15 5.60 -4.28
C VAL A 122 3.07 5.75 -2.76
N TYR A 123 4.04 6.41 -2.17
CA TYR A 123 4.19 6.49 -0.71
C TYR A 123 4.42 7.93 -0.27
N ASN A 124 4.09 8.22 0.98
CA ASN A 124 4.39 9.49 1.62
C ASN A 124 5.13 9.22 2.94
N LYS A 125 6.37 9.72 3.03
CA LYS A 125 7.20 9.62 4.24
C LYS A 125 6.54 10.30 5.46
N ASN A 126 5.63 11.24 5.22
CA ASN A 126 4.89 11.99 6.24
C ASN A 126 3.46 11.48 6.44
N ASP A 127 3.10 10.30 5.93
CA ASP A 127 1.78 9.70 6.21
C ASP A 127 1.70 9.30 7.68
N GLN A 128 1.05 10.15 8.48
CA GLN A 128 0.88 9.93 9.91
C GLN A 128 -0.19 8.87 10.22
N VAL A 129 -1.16 8.66 9.33
CA VAL A 129 -2.22 7.67 9.51
C VAL A 129 -1.61 6.28 9.53
N LEU A 130 -0.70 5.99 8.60
CA LEU A 130 -0.01 4.70 8.57
C LEU A 130 1.12 4.61 9.60
N GLN A 131 1.83 5.70 9.90
CA GLN A 131 2.83 5.68 10.97
C GLN A 131 2.22 5.35 12.33
N MET A 132 1.07 5.93 12.66
CA MET A 132 0.38 5.71 13.94
C MET A 132 -0.46 4.43 13.92
N GLY A 133 -1.25 4.21 12.86
CA GLY A 133 -2.16 3.06 12.75
C GLY A 133 -1.44 1.73 12.60
N PHE A 134 -0.39 1.65 11.77
CA PHE A 134 0.39 0.42 11.63
C PHE A 134 1.34 0.21 12.80
N GLY A 135 1.98 1.29 13.30
CA GLY A 135 2.92 1.22 14.43
C GLY A 135 2.26 0.85 15.77
N ALA A 136 1.03 1.31 16.03
CA ALA A 136 0.32 1.04 17.28
C ALA A 136 -0.45 -0.30 17.28
N SER A 137 -0.92 -0.77 16.12
CA SER A 137 -1.77 -1.98 16.04
C SER A 137 -0.95 -3.26 15.86
N ASN A 138 0.21 -3.20 15.20
CA ASN A 138 0.94 -4.39 14.79
C ASN A 138 2.18 -4.62 15.67
N LEU A 139 1.94 -4.96 16.95
CA LEU A 139 3.00 -5.34 17.91
C LEU A 139 3.87 -6.53 17.44
N ASN A 140 3.39 -7.34 16.50
CA ASN A 140 4.15 -8.45 15.89
C ASN A 140 5.10 -8.01 14.75
N PHE A 141 5.07 -6.74 14.34
CA PHE A 141 5.89 -6.18 13.25
C PHE A 141 6.83 -5.07 13.78
N THR A 142 7.39 -5.27 14.97
CA THR A 142 8.38 -4.38 15.58
C THR A 142 9.63 -4.26 14.69
N GLY A 143 9.61 -3.31 13.75
CA GLY A 143 10.70 -3.01 12.82
C GLY A 143 10.29 -2.93 11.35
N SER A 144 9.12 -3.43 10.96
CA SER A 144 8.66 -3.38 9.57
C SER A 144 7.87 -2.10 9.27
N ARG A 145 8.21 -1.42 8.17
CA ARG A 145 7.53 -0.19 7.74
C ARG A 145 6.36 -0.53 6.81
N PRO A 146 5.18 0.09 6.96
CA PRO A 146 4.08 -0.15 6.02
C PRO A 146 4.41 0.46 4.66
N ALA A 147 3.85 -0.13 3.59
CA ALA A 147 4.04 0.27 2.21
C ALA A 147 3.78 1.77 2.00
N GLY A 148 2.81 2.38 2.68
CA GLY A 148 2.58 3.82 2.53
C GLY A 148 3.72 4.73 3.04
N ASN A 149 4.72 4.20 3.74
CA ASN A 149 5.91 4.92 4.17
C ASN A 149 7.21 4.46 3.48
N ILE A 150 7.14 3.52 2.54
CA ILE A 150 8.30 3.01 1.80
C ILE A 150 8.01 2.93 0.30
N PRO A 151 8.99 3.27 -0.56
CA PRO A 151 8.85 2.98 -1.98
C PRO A 151 8.71 1.47 -2.19
N ILE A 152 7.72 1.06 -2.97
CA ILE A 152 7.76 -0.24 -3.65
C ILE A 152 7.59 0.10 -5.11
N LEU A 153 8.68 0.30 -5.82
CA LEU A 153 8.61 0.53 -7.26
C LEU A 153 9.08 -0.76 -7.92
N ILE A 154 8.16 -1.59 -8.42
CA ILE A 154 8.55 -2.82 -9.10
C ILE A 154 7.86 -2.92 -10.43
N THR A 155 8.70 -2.99 -11.44
CA THR A 155 8.34 -2.84 -12.84
C THR A 155 8.93 -4.01 -13.58
N HIS A 156 8.10 -4.73 -14.32
CA HIS A 156 8.62 -5.75 -15.24
C HIS A 156 9.26 -5.09 -16.48
N ASN A 157 9.09 -3.78 -16.68
CA ASN A 157 9.47 -3.12 -17.93
C ASN A 157 9.90 -1.65 -17.73
N ILE A 158 10.87 -1.39 -16.85
CA ILE A 158 11.68 -0.17 -17.01
C ILE A 158 12.77 -0.52 -18.03
N ALA A 159 12.70 0.10 -19.21
CA ALA A 159 13.75 0.02 -20.24
C ALA A 159 15.09 0.68 -19.79
N ASP A 160 15.10 1.30 -18.61
CA ASP A 160 16.20 2.05 -18.03
C ASP A 160 16.85 1.30 -16.85
N GLU A 161 17.92 0.56 -17.16
CA GLU A 161 18.73 -0.22 -16.21
C GLU A 161 19.24 0.62 -15.02
N GLU A 162 19.39 1.95 -15.18
CA GLU A 162 19.84 2.84 -14.12
C GLU A 162 18.74 3.10 -13.07
N ALA A 163 17.50 3.30 -13.53
CA ALA A 163 16.36 3.41 -12.64
C ALA A 163 16.13 2.09 -11.88
N ARG A 164 16.30 0.94 -12.56
CA ARG A 164 16.23 -0.39 -11.93
C ARG A 164 17.24 -0.57 -10.79
N ARG A 165 18.49 -0.10 -10.96
CA ARG A 165 19.54 -0.18 -9.93
C ARG A 165 19.26 0.72 -8.72
N LYS A 166 18.86 1.98 -8.93
CA LYS A 166 18.50 2.90 -7.83
C LYS A 166 17.31 2.40 -6.99
N ILE A 167 16.42 1.63 -7.61
CA ILE A 167 15.25 1.04 -6.96
C ILE A 167 15.61 -0.23 -6.18
N LEU A 168 16.48 -1.10 -6.72
CA LEU A 168 16.95 -2.30 -6.03
C LEU A 168 17.94 -1.97 -4.89
N ASP A 169 18.72 -0.89 -5.01
CA ASP A 169 19.61 -0.42 -3.94
C ASP A 169 18.83 0.12 -2.71
N LEU A 170 17.58 0.59 -2.92
CA LEU A 170 16.67 0.93 -1.83
C LEU A 170 16.16 -0.31 -1.07
N ASP A 171 16.22 -1.49 -1.69
CA ASP A 171 15.79 -2.79 -1.13
C ASP A 171 16.92 -3.50 -0.35
N MET A 172 18.19 -3.10 -0.53
CA MET A 172 19.38 -3.77 0.03
C MET A 172 20.05 -3.05 1.21
N THR A 173 19.56 -1.86 1.61
CA THR A 173 20.19 -1.03 2.66
C THR A 173 19.36 -0.82 3.93
N GLN A 174 18.36 -1.65 4.21
CA GLN A 174 17.69 -1.69 5.53
C GLN A 174 17.66 -3.09 6.12
#